data_AF-A0A963IBS4-F1
#
_entry.id   AF-A0A963IBS4-F1
#
_cell.length_a   1.000
_cell.length_b   1.000
_cell.length_c   1.000
_cell.angle_alpha   90.00
_cell.angle_beta   90.00
_cell.angle_gamma   90.00
#
_symmetry.space_group_name_H-M   'P 1'
#
loop_
_entity.id
_entity.type
_entity.pdbx_description
1 polymer ?
#
loop_
_entity_poly.entity_id
_entity_poly.type
_entity_poly.pdbx_seq_one_letter_code
_entity_poly.pdbx_strand_id
1 'polypeptide(L)' 'ARIVADGPLGPTLVEIAPGRARVLSDPGPRQYCVRQGWLSRAGAVAICAPNQVSLRLLGDAPDYDTLNY' A
#
# COMPACT_ATOMS: atom_id res chain seq x y z
N ALA A 1 -0.51 9.84 -7.88
CA ALA A 1 -1.76 9.93 -7.10
C ALA A 1 -1.47 9.67 -5.62
N ARG A 2 -2.33 10.13 -4.71
CA ARG A 2 -2.23 9.83 -3.27
C ARG A 2 -3.57 9.28 -2.80
N ILE A 3 -3.52 8.31 -1.90
CA ILE A 3 -4.69 7.64 -1.31
C ILE A 3 -4.49 7.52 0.18
N VAL A 4 -5.60 7.55 0.91
CA VAL A 4 -5.64 7.31 2.36
C VAL A 4 -6.26 5.93 2.57
N ALA A 5 -5.63 5.11 3.39
CA ALA A 5 -6.18 3.86 3.87
C ALA A 5 -6.39 3.98 5.38
N ASP A 6 -7.62 3.78 5.85
CA ASP A 6 -7.94 3.83 7.26
C ASP A 6 -7.59 2.51 7.94
N GLY A 7 -6.82 2.57 9.02
CA GLY A 7 -6.52 1.44 9.88
C GLY A 7 -6.92 1.72 11.35
N PRO A 8 -6.92 0.68 12.22
CA PRO A 8 -7.29 0.79 13.62
C PRO A 8 -6.49 1.81 14.45
N LEU A 9 -5.28 2.19 14.01
CA LEU A 9 -4.45 3.20 14.65
C LEU A 9 -4.56 4.58 14.00
N GLY A 10 -5.25 4.69 12.86
CA GLY A 10 -5.45 5.93 12.13
C GLY A 10 -5.13 5.83 10.63
N PRO A 11 -5.13 6.96 9.92
CA PRO A 11 -4.96 7.00 8.47
C PRO A 11 -3.51 6.72 8.05
N THR A 12 -3.35 5.83 7.08
CA THR A 12 -2.10 5.54 6.36
C THR A 12 -2.13 6.23 5.00
N LEU A 13 -1.13 7.05 4.71
CA LEU A 13 -0.98 7.75 3.43
C LEU A 13 -0.15 6.90 2.46
N VAL A 14 -0.73 6.59 1.31
CA VAL A 14 -0.08 5.86 0.22
C VAL A 14 0.13 6.80 -0.96
N GLU A 15 1.34 6.75 -1.53
CA GLU A 15 1.71 7.50 -2.73
C GLU A 15 1.92 6.53 -3.90
N ILE A 16 1.19 6.78 -4.98
CA ILE A 16 1.26 6.03 -6.24
C ILE A 16 1.94 6.89 -7.30
N ALA A 17 2.95 6.32 -7.96
CA ALA A 17 3.57 6.87 -9.15
C ALA A 17 3.57 5.81 -10.28
N PRO A 18 3.85 6.18 -11.54
CA PRO A 18 3.85 5.23 -12.65
C PRO A 18 4.75 4.02 -12.36
N GLY A 19 4.17 2.82 -12.33
CA GLY A 19 4.87 1.56 -12.09
C GLY A 19 5.37 1.33 -10.66
N ARG A 20 5.00 2.16 -9.68
CA ARG A 20 5.48 2.02 -8.29
C ARG A 20 4.53 2.62 -7.25
N ALA A 21 4.56 2.07 -6.04
CA ALA A 21 3.78 2.56 -4.91
C ALA A 21 4.61 2.55 -3.63
N ARG A 22 4.31 3.45 -2.69
CA ARG A 22 4.93 3.46 -1.34
C ARG A 22 3.96 3.95 -0.28
N VAL A 23 4.25 3.61 0.97
CA VAL A 23 3.62 4.26 2.13
C VAL A 23 4.41 5.52 2.47
N LEU A 24 3.75 6.68 2.39
CA LEU A 24 4.33 7.98 2.72
C LEU A 24 4.30 8.23 4.24
N SER A 25 3.24 7.82 4.93
CA SER A 25 3.06 7.99 6.37
C SER A 25 2.13 6.92 6.94
N ASP A 26 2.44 6.42 8.14
CA ASP A 26 1.65 5.44 8.89
C ASP A 26 1.71 5.80 10.40
N PRO A 27 0.67 5.56 11.21
CA PRO A 27 0.73 5.82 12.66
C PRO A 27 1.53 4.76 13.46
N GLY A 28 2.03 3.69 12.82
CA GLY A 28 2.68 2.58 13.51
C GLY A 28 4.04 2.94 14.12
N PRO A 29 4.39 2.48 15.34
CA PRO A 29 5.59 2.91 16.06
C PRO A 29 6.90 2.54 15.37
N ARG A 30 6.90 1.51 14.52
CA ARG A 30 8.10 0.98 13.88
C ARG A 30 8.30 1.42 12.44
N GLN A 31 7.30 2.06 11.82
CA GLN A 31 7.42 2.65 10.48
C GLN A 31 8.02 1.68 9.42
N TYR A 32 7.83 0.37 9.54
CA TYR A 32 8.48 -0.60 8.64
C TYR A 32 8.03 -0.42 7.19
N CYS A 33 6.72 -0.24 6.98
CA CYS A 33 6.15 -0.03 5.66
C CYS A 33 6.56 1.31 5.03
N VAL A 34 6.79 2.36 5.83
CA VAL A 34 7.32 3.65 5.36
C VAL A 34 8.79 3.51 4.97
N ARG A 35 9.59 2.84 5.82
CA ARG A 35 11.02 2.58 5.56
C ARG A 35 11.27 1.66 4.37
N GLN A 36 10.31 0.82 4.00
CA GLN A 36 10.36 -0.01 2.79
C GLN A 36 10.49 0.84 1.51
N GLY A 37 9.96 2.07 1.52
CA GLY A 37 10.04 2.99 0.38
C GLY A 37 9.25 2.50 -0.83
N TRP A 38 9.79 2.78 -2.02
CA TRP A 38 9.13 2.45 -3.28
C TRP A 38 9.13 0.95 -3.56
N LEU A 39 7.94 0.37 -3.64
CA LEU A 39 7.69 -0.91 -4.27
C LEU A 39 7.73 -0.68 -5.78
N SER A 40 8.64 -1.36 -6.48
CA SER A 40 8.84 -1.23 -7.93
C SER A 40 8.73 -2.55 -8.69
N ARG A 41 8.52 -3.67 -7.97
CA ARG A 41 8.40 -5.01 -8.55
C ARG A 41 7.00 -5.54 -8.34
N ALA A 42 6.42 -6.13 -9.39
CA ALA A 42 5.16 -6.84 -9.30
C ALA A 42 5.22 -7.90 -8.18
N GLY A 43 4.17 -7.95 -7.35
CA GLY A 43 4.10 -8.85 -6.21
C GLY A 43 4.82 -8.35 -4.95
N ALA A 44 5.55 -7.23 -5.01
CA ALA A 44 6.15 -6.65 -3.80
C ALA A 44 5.07 -6.15 -2.83
N VAL A 45 5.32 -6.31 -1.54
CA VAL A 45 4.37 -5.98 -0.46
C VAL A 45 5.08 -5.16 0.61
N ALA A 46 4.40 -4.13 1.11
CA ALA A 46 4.72 -3.44 2.35
C ALA A 46 3.61 -3.69 3.38
N ILE A 47 3.98 -4.10 4.60
CA ILE A 47 3.04 -4.48 5.65
C ILE A 47 3.17 -3.50 6.81
N CYS A 48 2.09 -2.79 7.14
CA CYS A 48 1.96 -1.95 8.32
C CYS A 48 1.25 -2.75 9.42
N ALA A 49 1.94 -3.75 10.00
CA ALA A 49 1.34 -4.72 10.94
C ALA A 49 0.53 -4.11 12.11
N PRO A 50 1.03 -3.10 12.86
CA PRO A 50 0.25 -2.53 13.96
C PRO A 50 -0.99 -1.77 13.49
N ASN A 51 -0.95 -1.17 12.30
CA ASN A 51 -2.12 -0.50 11.70
C ASN A 51 -2.95 -1.42 10.78
N GLN A 52 -2.64 -2.73 10.71
CA GLN A 52 -3.34 -3.72 9.88
C GLN A 52 -3.53 -3.34 8.39
N VAL A 53 -2.72 -2.42 7.86
CA VAL A 53 -2.74 -2.01 6.45
C VAL A 53 -1.66 -2.78 5.68
N SER A 54 -1.99 -3.25 4.47
CA SER A 54 -1.01 -3.83 3.56
C SER A 54 -1.09 -3.17 2.19
N LEU A 55 0.07 -2.85 1.62
CA LEU A 55 0.21 -2.28 0.29
C LEU A 55 0.88 -3.33 -0.60
N ARG A 56 0.20 -3.77 -1.65
CA ARG A 56 0.75 -4.71 -2.63
C ARG A 56 0.82 -4.04 -3.99
N LEU A 57 1.98 -4.09 -4.63
CA LEU A 57 2.11 -3.69 -6.03
C LEU A 57 1.66 -4.87 -6.89
N LEU A 58 0.46 -4.76 -7.45
CA LEU A 58 0.02 -5.66 -8.52
C LEU A 58 0.87 -5.32 -9.76
N GLY A 59 1.39 -6.34 -10.44
CA GLY A 59 1.91 -6.15 -11.79
C GLY A 59 0.75 -5.96 -12.77
N ASP A 60 1.01 -6.02 -14.07
CA ASP A 60 -0.02 -6.27 -15.08
C ASP A 60 -0.69 -7.63 -14.81
N ALA A 61 -1.59 -7.66 -13.84
CA ALA A 61 -2.63 -8.65 -13.69
C ALA A 61 -3.87 -8.05 -14.36
N PRO A 62 -4.56 -8.81 -15.22
CA PRO A 62 -5.68 -8.31 -16.02
C PRO A 62 -6.73 -7.69 -15.10
N ASP A 63 -7.39 -6.63 -15.59
CA ASP A 63 -8.55 -5.97 -14.97
C ASP A 63 -9.45 -7.00 -14.28
N TYR A 64 -9.27 -7.19 -12.97
CA TYR A 64 -10.23 -7.93 -12.16
C TYR A 64 -11.30 -6.92 -11.75
N ASP A 65 -12.15 -6.61 -12.70
CA ASP A 65 -13.44 -5.99 -12.46
C ASP A 65 -14.47 -6.72 -13.34
N THR A 66 -14.89 -7.88 -12.86
CA THR A 66 -16.22 -8.38 -13.21
C THR A 66 -16.88 -8.82 -11.92
N LEU A 67 -17.51 -7.85 -11.25
CA LEU A 67 -18.69 -8.05 -10.43
C LEU A 67 -19.61 -9.05 -11.17
N ASN A 68 -19.81 -10.23 -10.59
CA ASN A 68 -20.85 -11.14 -11.04
C ASN A 68 -21.87 -11.33 -9.90
N TYR A 69 -23.12 -11.12 -10.30
CA TYR A 69 -24.36 -10.92 -9.55
C TYR A 69 -24.77 -12.10 -8.65
#